data_AF-A0A7J3ADV1-F1
#
_entry.id   AF-A0A7J3ADV1-F1
#
_cell.length_a   1.000
_cell.length_b   1.000
_cell.length_c   1.000
_cell.angle_alpha   90.00
_cell.angle_beta   90.00
_cell.angle_gamma   90.00
#
_symmetry.space_group_name_H-M   'P 1'
#
loop_
_entity.id
_entity.type
_entity.pdbx_description
1 polymer ?
#
loop_
_entity_poly.entity_id
_entity_poly.type
_entity_poly.pdbx_seq_one_letter_code
_entity_poly.pdbx_strand_id
1 'polypeptide(L)' 'MRNSECTIYVMYMDRWLQKYRKEKEGWVQVGANGSVRRCTAEQLLSHILPVLAGIKGKNVTVKVEPDN' A
#
# COMPACT_ATOMS: atom_id res chain seq x y z
N MET A 1 -15.86 7.50 4.40
CA MET A 1 -14.93 6.77 3.50
C MET A 1 -15.55 5.43 3.17
N ARG A 2 -15.80 5.13 1.89
CA ARG A 2 -16.05 3.75 1.48
C ARG A 2 -14.71 3.03 1.41
N ASN A 3 -14.68 1.73 1.75
CA ASN A 3 -13.46 0.89 1.66
C ASN A 3 -12.91 0.72 0.22
N SER A 4 -13.52 1.39 -0.77
CA SER A 4 -13.18 1.37 -2.19
C SER A 4 -12.55 2.65 -2.71
N GLU A 5 -12.43 3.68 -1.87
CA GLU A 5 -12.02 5.03 -2.28
C GLU A 5 -10.79 5.44 -1.46
N CYS A 6 -9.72 4.62 -1.50
CA CYS A 6 -8.47 4.97 -0.86
C CYS A 6 -7.24 4.37 -1.57
N THR A 7 -6.14 5.10 -1.45
CA THR A 7 -4.81 4.68 -1.85
C THR A 7 -3.94 4.51 -0.62
N ILE A 8 -3.34 3.33 -0.48
CA ILE A 8 -2.46 2.97 0.63
C ILE A 8 -1.02 3.06 0.14
N TYR A 9 -0.17 3.81 0.84
CA TYR A 9 1.24 3.96 0.53
C TYR A 9 2.09 3.30 1.59
N VAL A 10 3.08 2.52 1.15
CA VAL A 10 4.23 2.16 1.97
C VAL A 10 5.32 3.19 1.69
N MET A 11 5.67 3.94 2.72
CA MET A 11 6.62 5.05 2.67
C MET A 11 7.96 4.63 3.24
N TYR A 12 9.04 5.22 2.74
CA TYR A 12 10.34 5.29 3.39
C TYR A 12 10.72 6.76 3.56
N MET A 13 10.71 7.25 4.81
CA MET A 13 10.74 8.68 5.10
C MET A 13 9.63 9.39 4.30
N ASP A 14 9.97 10.39 3.50
CA ASP A 14 9.01 11.17 2.68
C ASP A 14 8.80 10.60 1.26
N ARG A 15 9.39 9.46 0.92
CA ARG A 15 9.27 8.85 -0.40
C ARG A 15 8.38 7.61 -0.35
N TRP A 16 7.44 7.50 -1.27
CA TRP A 16 6.67 6.26 -1.40
C TRP A 16 7.51 5.20 -2.11
N LEU A 17 7.52 3.98 -1.57
CA LEU A 17 8.15 2.81 -2.18
C LEU A 17 7.16 2.06 -3.07
N GLN A 18 5.95 1.90 -2.54
CA GLN A 18 4.86 1.15 -3.16
C GLN A 18 3.54 1.79 -2.78
N LYS A 19 2.59 1.78 -3.71
CA LYS A 19 1.21 2.17 -3.45
C LYS A 19 0.25 1.07 -3.86
N TYR A 20 -0.86 0.97 -3.16
CA TYR A 20 -1.91 0.00 -3.38
C TYR A 20 -3.23 0.72 -3.58
N ARG A 21 -3.94 0.35 -4.63
CA ARG A 21 -5.27 0.88 -4.92
C ARG A 21 -6.25 -0.27 -5.09
N LYS A 22 -7.46 -0.12 -4.55
CA LYS A 22 -8.53 -1.10 -4.77
C LYS A 22 -9.12 -0.89 -6.16
N GLU A 23 -9.20 -1.95 -6.93
CA GLU A 23 -9.89 -2.02 -8.22
C GLU A 23 -11.07 -3.00 -8.16
N LYS A 24 -11.82 -3.13 -9.25
CA LYS A 24 -13.01 -3.98 -9.32
C LYS A 24 -12.73 -5.45 -8.97
N GLU A 25 -11.56 -5.97 -9.37
CA GLU A 25 -11.21 -7.40 -9.24
C GLU A 25 -10.24 -7.69 -8.07
N GLY A 26 -9.89 -6.69 -7.25
CA GLY A 26 -8.93 -6.88 -6.17
C GLY A 26 -8.10 -5.63 -5.90
N TRP A 27 -6.80 -5.81 -5.63
CA TRP A 27 -5.88 -4.71 -5.36
C TRP A 27 -4.79 -4.65 -6.41
N VAL A 28 -4.38 -3.43 -6.76
CA VAL A 28 -3.26 -3.18 -7.65
C VAL A 28 -2.15 -2.52 -6.86
N GLN A 29 -0.99 -3.17 -6.86
CA GLN A 29 0.27 -2.66 -6.35
C GLN A 29 1.03 -1.95 -7.47
N VAL A 30 1.48 -0.74 -7.21
CA VAL A 30 2.37 0.03 -8.09
C VAL A 30 3.67 0.33 -7.34
N GLY A 31 4.80 -0.10 -7.90
CA GLY A 31 6.12 0.20 -7.36
C GLY A 31 6.65 1.56 -7.82
N ALA A 32 7.65 2.09 -7.09
CA ALA A 32 8.31 3.36 -7.43
C ALA A 32 8.89 3.42 -8.86
N ASN A 33 9.22 2.26 -9.45
CA ASN A 33 9.69 2.13 -10.83
C ASN A 33 8.57 2.01 -11.88
N GLY A 34 7.31 2.18 -11.50
CA GLY A 34 6.15 2.02 -12.39
C GLY A 34 5.71 0.57 -12.64
N SER A 35 6.33 -0.42 -11.98
CA SER A 35 5.87 -1.80 -12.10
C SER A 35 4.48 -1.97 -11.46
N VAL A 36 3.58 -2.62 -12.19
CA VAL A 36 2.19 -2.83 -11.77
C VAL A 36 1.94 -4.32 -11.57
N ARG A 37 1.37 -4.70 -10.42
CA ARG A 37 1.04 -6.08 -10.07
C ARG A 37 -0.34 -6.15 -9.44
N ARG A 38 -1.13 -7.16 -9.81
CA ARG A 38 -2.38 -7.48 -9.12
C ARG A 38 -2.09 -8.29 -7.86
N CYS A 39 -2.86 -8.06 -6.81
CA CYS A 39 -2.77 -8.79 -5.55
C CYS A 39 -4.14 -8.94 -4.88
N THR A 40 -4.28 -9.97 -4.05
CA THR A 40 -5.46 -10.18 -3.22
C THR A 40 -5.41 -9.32 -1.96
N ALA A 41 -6.52 -9.27 -1.21
CA ALA A 41 -6.56 -8.56 0.06
C ALA A 41 -5.59 -9.16 1.10
N GLU A 42 -5.46 -10.48 1.13
CA GLU A 42 -4.55 -11.22 2.01
C GLU A 42 -3.08 -10.93 1.68
N GLN A 43 -2.75 -10.82 0.38
CA GLN A 43 -1.41 -10.44 -0.06
C GLN A 43 -1.09 -8.99 0.31
N LEU A 44 -2.04 -8.07 0.10
CA LEU A 44 -1.90 -6.69 0.58
C LEU A 44 -1.64 -6.67 2.09
N LEU A 45 -2.47 -7.38 2.87
CA LEU A 45 -2.35 -7.44 4.31
C LEU A 45 -0.97 -7.97 4.73
N SER A 46 -0.51 -9.05 4.08
CA SER A 46 0.81 -9.64 4.33
C SER A 46 1.97 -8.68 4.04
N HIS A 47 1.81 -7.76 3.08
CA HIS A 47 2.81 -6.74 2.78
C HIS A 47 2.83 -5.58 3.80
N ILE A 48 1.66 -5.16 4.28
CA ILE A 48 1.55 -4.01 5.21
C ILE A 48 1.78 -4.40 6.67
N LEU A 49 1.42 -5.62 7.09
CA LEU A 49 1.54 -6.07 8.48
C LEU A 49 2.95 -5.94 9.05
N PRO A 50 4.04 -6.35 8.36
CA PRO A 50 5.40 -6.16 8.87
C PRO A 50 5.79 -4.69 9.04
N VAL A 51 5.21 -3.78 8.26
CA VAL A 51 5.44 -2.34 8.41
C VAL A 51 4.71 -1.83 9.65
N LEU A 52 3.43 -2.17 9.81
CA LEU A 52 2.62 -1.79 10.96
C LEU A 52 3.13 -2.37 12.28
N ALA A 53 3.70 -3.58 12.24
CA ALA A 53 4.34 -4.21 13.39
C ALA A 53 5.74 -3.64 13.72
N GLY A 54 6.25 -2.68 12.94
CA GLY A 54 7.57 -2.08 13.16
C GLY A 54 8.76 -2.97 12.79
N ILE A 55 8.52 -4.12 12.14
CA ILE A 55 9.56 -5.10 11.77
C ILE A 55 10.45 -4.57 10.64
N LYS A 56 9.89 -3.74 9.74
CA LYS A 56 10.60 -3.17 8.58
C LYS A 56 11.51 -1.97 8.93
N GLY A 57 11.60 -1.60 10.20
CA GLY A 57 12.41 -0.49 10.69
C GLY A 57 11.64 0.83 10.84
N LYS A 58 12.21 1.76 11.61
CA LYS A 58 11.54 3.00 12.05
C LYS A 58 11.19 3.99 10.93
N ASN A 59 11.85 3.88 9.79
CA ASN A 59 11.69 4.81 8.67
C ASN A 59 10.66 4.33 7.65
N VAL A 60 10.09 3.12 7.83
CA VAL A 60 9.07 2.58 6.93
C VAL A 60 7.71 2.75 7.59
N THR A 61 6.80 3.47 6.95
CA THR A 61 5.46 3.76 7.48
C THR A 61 4.37 3.44 6.46
N VAL A 62 3.13 3.31 6.94
CA VAL A 62 1.95 3.19 6.09
C VAL A 62 1.18 4.50 6.15
N LYS A 63 0.91 5.10 4.98
CA LYS A 63 0.03 6.26 4.83
C LYS A 63 -1.21 5.85 4.05
N VAL A 64 -2.37 6.34 4.45
CA VAL A 64 -3.63 6.13 3.71
C VAL A 64 -4.17 7.48 3.30
N GLU A 65 -4.48 7.62 2.01
CA GLU A 65 -5.12 8.81 1.47
C GLU A 65 -6.47 8.42 0.86
N PRO A 66 -7.54 9.20 1.09
CA PRO A 66 -8.80 8.99 0.38
C PRO A 66 -8.63 9.32 -1.11
N ASP A 67 -9.28 8.53 -1.96
CA ASP A 67 -9.44 8.89 -3.37
C ASP A 67 -10.50 10.00 -3.44
N ASN A 68 -10.17 11.13 -4.08
CA ASN A 68 -11.11 12.24 -4.31
C ASN A 68 -12.25 11.86 -5.27
#